data_AF-A0A8H7XFZ2-F1
#
_entry.id   AF-A0A8H7XFZ2-F1
#
_cell.length_a   1.000
_cell.length_b   1.000
_cell.length_c   1.000
_cell.angle_alpha   90.00
_cell.angle_beta   90.00
_cell.angle_gamma   90.00
#
_symmetry.space_group_name_H-M   'P 1'
#
loop_
_entity.id
_entity.type
_entity.pdbx_description
1 polymer ?
#
loop_
_entity_poly.entity_id
_entity_poly.type
_entity_poly.pdbx_seq_one_letter_code
_entity_poly.pdbx_strand_id
1 'polypeptide(L)'
;MLTYEKVPRSRGDVSLVNFLQTIHRPADIKLSHLEAVGVHVIPDVSPRDLLPDPSYLPPVEKWNGIAPEDLLEANEATRRPLNNRNLSPGVQTYRERQKELLTDNTAAFRTIRRIPAPTGETAPRLGNAYEFFKNLEFFSGYWPDTSLPPKPDPSESGSTTETAEGEKKEVVPSHMQTHVSIGNGAQLPPDYRQNLLTAFVKLVAYDFGCNVSFPRTEPRLHLTPSSNRRPKSTPPPSYFNSSVAFVYRTPVERSAARAGIVEGPVATLSARATTVFSNPSDELLDLAREVVGVLLTAQHRSREGKIEKRFGDAKWWTTTPRWGGGPGGPSGREGDKAEEVAAALSAGVTEKLSTSASPASTIPEEGHGVKIANEVKRQIGGLNGPSPPKRSKTTPRESARMAIYESYRKMSPPSATWDRKARYSAIGKVPGRGYDDVFLVSALNHHVCVVRARVSERLLSVLAGGMEDDWERLEVRRSKWFDLYLAEERVEAMGCVWGLMAWLMRKVGSENEGGEGSEEVAGEGDGLVEKMDLS
;
A
#
# COMPACT_ATOMS: atom_id res chain seq x y z
N MET A 1 18.30 19.63 22.48
CA MET A 1 18.80 19.17 21.16
C MET A 1 19.43 17.81 21.36
N LEU A 2 18.74 16.71 21.05
CA LEU A 2 19.35 15.39 21.01
C LEU A 2 20.24 15.35 19.77
N THR A 3 21.55 15.19 19.96
CA THR A 3 22.53 14.97 18.90
C THR A 3 22.19 13.66 18.20
N TYR A 4 21.53 13.73 17.04
CA TYR A 4 21.31 12.56 16.19
C TYR A 4 22.67 12.03 15.73
N GLU A 5 23.05 10.84 16.19
CA GLU A 5 24.32 10.22 15.83
C GLU A 5 24.40 10.04 14.31
N LYS A 6 25.37 10.71 13.69
CA LYS A 6 25.78 10.40 12.31
C LYS A 6 26.38 9.01 12.30
N VAL A 7 26.01 8.16 11.32
CA VAL A 7 26.57 6.80 11.21
C VAL A 7 28.03 6.90 10.73
N PRO A 8 29.03 6.43 11.49
CA PRO A 8 30.37 6.22 10.97
C PRO A 8 30.31 5.09 9.94
N ARG A 9 30.73 5.35 8.71
CA ARG A 9 30.56 4.38 7.61
C ARG A 9 31.68 3.36 7.61
N SER A 10 31.37 2.11 7.95
CA SER A 10 32.27 0.96 7.86
C SER A 10 32.60 0.51 6.41
N ARG A 11 32.16 1.27 5.40
CA ARG A 11 32.15 0.87 3.97
C ARG A 11 33.34 1.35 3.15
N GLY A 12 34.29 2.07 3.75
CA GLY A 12 35.40 2.70 3.02
C GLY A 12 34.90 3.54 1.84
N ASP A 13 35.52 3.36 0.67
CA ASP A 13 35.18 4.09 -0.56
C ASP A 13 34.01 3.50 -1.36
N VAL A 14 33.36 2.41 -0.92
CA VAL A 14 32.26 1.79 -1.68
C VAL A 14 30.96 2.57 -1.50
N SER A 15 30.30 2.91 -2.61
CA SER A 15 29.03 3.64 -2.56
C SER A 15 27.90 2.79 -1.99
N LEU A 16 27.00 3.38 -1.18
CA LEU A 16 25.83 2.70 -0.64
C LEU A 16 25.04 2.01 -1.73
N VAL A 17 24.72 2.73 -2.82
CA VAL A 17 23.89 2.19 -3.89
C VAL A 17 24.57 0.99 -4.54
N ASN A 18 25.86 1.12 -4.89
CA ASN A 18 26.60 0.02 -5.50
C ASN A 18 26.69 -1.18 -4.55
N PHE A 19 26.82 -0.95 -3.24
CA PHE A 19 26.83 -2.02 -2.25
C PHE A 19 25.47 -2.70 -2.12
N LEU A 20 24.37 -1.97 -2.09
CA LEU A 20 23.03 -2.56 -2.09
C LEU A 20 22.75 -3.32 -3.40
N GLN A 21 23.32 -2.88 -4.51
CA GLN A 21 23.18 -3.55 -5.82
C GLN A 21 23.88 -4.90 -5.93
N THR A 22 24.72 -5.29 -4.96
CA THR A 22 25.27 -6.64 -4.90
C THR A 22 24.26 -7.67 -4.39
N ILE A 23 23.10 -7.23 -3.88
CA ILE A 23 22.01 -8.11 -3.44
C ILE A 23 21.24 -8.55 -4.70
N HIS A 24 21.45 -9.80 -5.12
CA HIS A 24 20.75 -10.39 -6.27
C HIS A 24 19.63 -11.33 -5.84
N ARG A 25 19.76 -11.95 -4.66
CA ARG A 25 18.82 -12.93 -4.11
C ARG A 25 18.60 -12.66 -2.61
N PRO A 26 17.47 -13.11 -2.02
CA PRO A 26 17.21 -12.94 -0.59
C PRO A 26 18.33 -13.44 0.33
N ALA A 27 19.02 -14.52 -0.05
CA ALA A 27 20.13 -15.10 0.71
C ALA A 27 21.40 -14.23 0.75
N ASP A 28 21.52 -13.23 -0.13
CA ASP A 28 22.67 -12.32 -0.16
C ASP A 28 22.58 -11.25 0.93
N ILE A 29 21.40 -11.09 1.56
CA ILE A 29 21.16 -10.08 2.59
C ILE A 29 21.96 -10.45 3.84
N LYS A 30 22.71 -9.45 4.33
CA LYS A 30 23.59 -9.53 5.51
C LYS A 30 23.40 -8.30 6.38
N LEU A 31 23.70 -8.42 7.67
CA LEU A 31 23.58 -7.33 8.64
C LEU A 31 24.30 -6.06 8.16
N SER A 32 25.46 -6.22 7.52
CA SER A 32 26.24 -5.13 6.91
C SER A 32 25.44 -4.26 5.94
N HIS A 33 24.43 -4.79 5.25
CA HIS A 33 23.58 -3.99 4.35
C HIS A 33 22.63 -3.09 5.13
N LEU A 34 22.10 -3.54 6.27
CA LEU A 34 21.25 -2.71 7.13
C LEU A 34 22.09 -1.66 7.88
N GLU A 35 23.26 -2.05 8.36
CA GLU A 35 24.24 -1.12 8.95
C GLU A 35 24.69 -0.05 7.94
N ALA A 36 24.88 -0.44 6.67
CA ALA A 36 25.24 0.48 5.59
C ALA A 36 24.20 1.58 5.38
N VAL A 37 22.92 1.22 5.41
CA VAL A 37 21.78 2.16 5.35
C VAL A 37 21.69 3.00 6.63
N GLY A 38 22.17 2.45 7.75
CA GLY A 38 22.11 3.09 9.06
C GLY A 38 20.84 2.74 9.84
N VAL A 39 20.29 1.54 9.63
CA VAL A 39 19.08 1.08 10.31
C VAL A 39 19.33 0.97 11.82
N HIS A 40 18.49 1.63 12.61
CA HIS A 40 18.50 1.52 14.06
C HIS A 40 17.09 1.25 14.57
N VAL A 41 16.85 0.04 15.07
CA VAL A 41 15.52 -0.40 15.52
C VAL A 41 15.39 -0.19 17.02
N ILE A 42 14.31 0.46 17.44
CA ILE A 42 13.89 0.62 18.84
C ILE A 42 12.58 -0.18 18.99
N PRO A 43 12.64 -1.39 19.59
CA PRO A 43 11.48 -2.25 19.75
C PRO A 43 10.58 -1.78 20.91
N ASP A 44 9.34 -2.28 20.93
CA ASP A 44 8.38 -2.19 22.03
C ASP A 44 8.20 -0.79 22.63
N VAL A 45 8.20 0.24 21.78
CA VAL A 45 7.95 1.61 22.23
C VAL A 45 6.48 1.79 22.63
N SER A 46 6.25 2.64 23.63
CA SER A 46 4.89 3.02 24.02
C SER A 46 4.18 3.75 22.86
N PRO A 47 2.84 3.73 22.79
CA PRO A 47 2.10 4.52 21.81
C PRO A 47 2.47 6.02 21.82
N ARG A 48 2.84 6.56 22.99
CA ARG A 48 3.27 7.96 23.15
C ARG A 48 4.61 8.21 22.46
N ASP A 49 5.57 7.29 22.60
CA ASP A 49 6.91 7.42 22.00
C ASP A 49 6.94 7.02 20.52
N LEU A 50 5.88 6.35 20.05
CA LEU A 50 5.71 5.96 18.66
C LEU A 50 5.40 7.16 17.77
N LEU A 51 4.54 8.10 18.20
CA LEU A 51 4.16 9.27 17.41
C LEU A 51 5.15 10.44 17.58
N PRO A 52 5.31 11.31 16.57
CA PRO A 52 6.07 12.55 16.73
C PRO A 52 5.47 13.49 17.76
N ASP A 53 4.13 13.55 17.83
CA ASP A 53 3.37 14.31 18.81
C ASP A 53 2.29 13.42 19.44
N PRO A 54 2.44 13.06 20.73
CA PRO A 54 1.47 12.24 21.45
C PRO A 54 0.07 12.88 21.60
N SER A 55 -0.08 14.18 21.38
CA SER A 55 -1.37 14.90 21.49
C SER A 55 -2.42 14.48 20.44
N TYR A 56 -1.97 13.72 19.44
CA TYR A 56 -2.81 13.12 18.40
C TYR A 56 -3.31 11.72 18.76
N LEU A 57 -2.81 11.10 19.84
CA LEU A 57 -3.42 9.89 20.38
C LEU A 57 -4.81 10.18 20.94
N PRO A 58 -5.76 9.23 20.81
CA PRO A 58 -7.05 9.37 21.47
C PRO A 58 -6.86 9.35 23.01
N PRO A 59 -7.39 10.33 23.76
CA PRO A 59 -7.36 10.30 25.22
C PRO A 59 -8.42 9.33 25.76
N VAL A 60 -8.14 8.02 25.66
CA VAL A 60 -9.10 6.93 25.87
C VAL A 60 -9.86 7.02 27.18
N GLU A 61 -9.16 7.26 28.31
CA GLU A 61 -9.79 7.38 29.62
C GLU A 61 -10.82 8.52 29.66
N LYS A 62 -10.44 9.69 29.14
CA LYS A 62 -11.33 10.86 29.09
C LYS A 62 -12.51 10.61 28.18
N TRP A 63 -12.29 9.99 27.02
CA TRP A 63 -13.32 9.67 26.04
C TRP A 63 -14.33 8.64 26.55
N ASN A 64 -13.86 7.62 27.28
CA ASN A 64 -14.72 6.60 27.87
C ASN A 64 -15.50 7.11 29.08
N GLY A 65 -14.98 8.12 29.79
CA GLY A 65 -15.67 8.77 30.91
C GLY A 65 -16.82 9.72 30.51
N ILE A 66 -17.01 10.01 29.21
CA ILE A 66 -18.08 10.90 28.74
C ILE A 66 -19.43 10.18 28.84
N ALA A 67 -20.42 10.82 29.45
CA ALA A 67 -21.76 10.29 29.56
C ALA A 67 -22.44 10.17 28.18
N PRO A 68 -23.33 9.19 27.96
CA PRO A 68 -24.01 9.01 26.67
C PRO A 68 -24.77 10.24 26.17
N GLU A 69 -25.36 11.01 27.09
CA GLU A 69 -26.11 12.25 26.82
C GLU A 69 -25.24 13.38 26.26
N ASP A 70 -23.99 13.50 26.72
CA ASP A 70 -23.06 14.56 26.31
C ASP A 70 -22.26 14.17 25.05
N LEU A 71 -22.42 12.94 24.57
CA LEU A 71 -21.55 12.36 23.56
C LEU A 71 -21.63 13.10 22.20
N LEU A 72 -22.80 13.64 21.86
CA LEU A 72 -22.99 14.40 20.61
C LEU A 72 -22.21 15.72 20.61
N GLU A 73 -22.30 16.48 21.71
CA GLU A 73 -21.57 17.74 21.87
C GLU A 73 -20.06 17.50 21.94
N ALA A 74 -19.66 16.51 22.76
CA ALA A 74 -18.26 16.10 22.85
C ALA A 74 -17.72 15.58 21.50
N ASN A 75 -18.55 14.93 20.69
CA ASN A 75 -18.16 14.51 19.36
C ASN A 75 -17.76 15.71 18.51
N GLU A 76 -18.60 16.74 18.38
CA GLU A 76 -18.24 17.92 17.59
C GLU A 76 -17.03 18.66 18.17
N ALA A 77 -16.91 18.78 19.49
CA ALA A 77 -15.78 19.45 20.15
C ALA A 77 -14.43 18.73 19.95
N THR A 78 -14.43 17.41 19.76
CA THR A 78 -13.20 16.62 19.61
C THR A 78 -12.68 16.52 18.18
N ARG A 79 -13.49 16.93 17.19
CA ARG A 79 -13.10 16.90 15.78
C ARG A 79 -12.08 17.98 15.47
N ARG A 80 -11.10 17.64 14.65
CA ARG A 80 -10.00 18.53 14.26
C ARG A 80 -9.98 18.74 12.74
N PRO A 81 -9.62 19.93 12.24
CA PRO A 81 -9.43 20.15 10.81
C PRO A 81 -8.34 19.25 10.21
N LEU A 82 -8.67 18.59 9.10
CA LEU A 82 -7.74 17.76 8.33
C LEU A 82 -7.19 18.54 7.12
N ASN A 83 -6.10 18.03 6.54
CA ASN A 83 -5.46 18.57 5.34
C ASN A 83 -6.26 18.41 4.02
N ASN A 84 -7.47 17.87 4.10
CA ASN A 84 -8.41 17.71 2.99
C ASN A 84 -9.67 18.58 3.13
N ARG A 85 -9.65 19.56 4.04
CA ARG A 85 -10.77 20.46 4.36
C ARG A 85 -11.95 19.79 5.08
N ASN A 86 -11.90 18.50 5.33
CA ASN A 86 -12.86 17.82 6.20
C ASN A 86 -12.43 17.92 7.66
N LEU A 87 -13.34 17.57 8.55
CA LEU A 87 -13.07 17.36 9.97
C LEU A 87 -12.71 15.90 10.21
N SER A 88 -11.85 15.65 11.20
CA SER A 88 -11.53 14.30 11.68
C SER A 88 -12.77 13.61 12.24
N PRO A 89 -12.75 12.27 12.40
CA PRO A 89 -13.71 11.63 13.28
C PRO A 89 -13.55 12.13 14.72
N GLY A 90 -14.66 12.16 15.46
CA GLY A 90 -14.71 12.57 16.86
C GLY A 90 -14.82 11.38 17.82
N VAL A 91 -15.02 11.68 19.11
CA VAL A 91 -15.08 10.68 20.18
C VAL A 91 -16.20 9.64 19.99
N GLN A 92 -17.34 10.03 19.41
CA GLN A 92 -18.44 9.09 19.20
C GLN A 92 -18.02 7.98 18.23
N THR A 93 -17.45 8.36 17.08
CA THR A 93 -16.95 7.40 16.09
C THR A 93 -15.90 6.49 16.70
N TYR A 94 -14.98 7.02 17.50
CA TYR A 94 -13.97 6.21 18.19
C TYR A 94 -14.60 5.16 19.11
N ARG A 95 -15.54 5.58 19.97
CA ARG A 95 -16.22 4.68 20.92
C ARG A 95 -17.07 3.63 20.21
N GLU A 96 -17.68 3.97 19.07
CA GLU A 96 -18.38 3.01 18.23
C GLU A 96 -17.43 1.92 17.70
N ARG A 97 -16.27 2.30 17.14
CA ARG A 97 -15.25 1.33 16.68
C ARG A 97 -14.69 0.50 17.82
N GLN A 98 -14.41 1.13 18.96
CA GLN A 98 -13.96 0.45 20.17
C GLN A 98 -14.98 -0.59 20.63
N LYS A 99 -16.27 -0.23 20.73
CA LYS A 99 -17.34 -1.14 21.12
C LYS A 99 -17.50 -2.29 20.13
N GLU A 100 -17.48 -2.02 18.83
CA GLU A 100 -17.54 -3.04 17.79
C GLU A 100 -16.35 -4.01 17.93
N LEU A 101 -15.13 -3.49 18.07
CA LEU A 101 -13.94 -4.31 18.28
C LEU A 101 -13.97 -5.06 19.60
N LEU A 102 -14.56 -4.57 20.69
CA LEU A 102 -14.63 -5.32 21.96
C LEU A 102 -15.59 -6.54 21.91
N THR A 103 -16.34 -6.73 20.82
CA THR A 103 -17.23 -7.89 20.64
C THR A 103 -16.44 -9.20 20.76
N ASP A 104 -16.91 -10.13 21.59
CA ASP A 104 -16.32 -11.46 21.73
C ASP A 104 -16.21 -12.20 20.37
N ASN A 105 -15.10 -12.94 20.17
CA ASN A 105 -14.82 -13.62 18.91
C ASN A 105 -15.89 -14.67 18.60
N THR A 106 -16.34 -15.44 19.58
CA THR A 106 -17.34 -16.48 19.40
C THR A 106 -18.68 -15.85 18.96
N ALA A 107 -19.11 -14.78 19.63
CA ALA A 107 -20.34 -14.06 19.27
C ALA A 107 -20.25 -13.42 17.87
N ALA A 108 -19.10 -12.83 17.54
CA ALA A 108 -18.85 -12.25 16.23
C ALA A 108 -18.85 -13.33 15.12
N PHE A 109 -18.15 -14.45 15.32
CA PHE A 109 -18.05 -15.54 14.36
C PHE A 109 -19.39 -16.22 14.12
N ARG A 110 -20.24 -16.37 15.16
CA ARG A 110 -21.64 -16.79 14.99
C ARG A 110 -22.39 -15.86 14.04
N THR A 111 -22.23 -14.55 14.22
CA THR A 111 -22.87 -13.54 13.35
C THR A 111 -22.38 -13.63 11.90
N ILE A 112 -21.07 -13.81 11.69
CA ILE A 112 -20.47 -14.00 10.36
C ILE A 112 -21.02 -15.27 9.69
N ARG A 113 -21.04 -16.39 10.41
CA ARG A 113 -21.52 -17.69 9.93
C ARG A 113 -23.05 -17.80 9.89
N ARG A 114 -23.78 -16.79 10.37
CA ARG A 114 -25.25 -16.80 10.52
C ARG A 114 -25.76 -17.95 11.41
N ILE A 115 -24.98 -18.30 12.43
CA ILE A 115 -25.38 -19.25 13.47
C ILE A 115 -26.22 -18.47 14.50
N PRO A 116 -27.39 -18.98 14.92
CA PRO A 116 -28.20 -18.33 15.96
C PRO A 116 -27.40 -18.07 17.25
N ALA A 117 -27.66 -16.94 17.88
CA ALA A 117 -27.11 -16.65 19.20
C ALA A 117 -27.65 -17.64 20.24
N PRO A 118 -26.90 -17.91 21.32
CA PRO A 118 -27.40 -18.69 22.45
C PRO A 118 -28.73 -18.16 22.99
N THR A 119 -29.53 -19.05 23.58
CA THR A 119 -30.84 -18.69 24.13
C THR A 119 -30.71 -17.57 25.18
N GLY A 120 -31.36 -16.43 24.94
CA GLY A 120 -31.32 -15.26 25.81
C GLY A 120 -30.32 -14.17 25.39
N GLU A 121 -29.44 -14.45 24.42
CA GLU A 121 -28.49 -13.48 23.88
C GLU A 121 -28.94 -12.96 22.51
N THR A 122 -28.66 -11.69 22.23
CA THR A 122 -28.88 -11.09 20.90
C THR A 122 -27.59 -11.10 20.09
N ALA A 123 -27.68 -11.43 18.80
CA ALA A 123 -26.52 -11.38 17.90
C ALA A 123 -25.91 -9.96 17.87
N PRO A 124 -24.58 -9.81 18.06
CA PRO A 124 -23.94 -8.51 18.08
C PRO A 124 -24.01 -7.81 16.72
N ARG A 125 -24.21 -6.50 16.72
CA ARG A 125 -24.13 -5.68 15.51
C ARG A 125 -22.68 -5.31 15.22
N LEU A 126 -22.06 -6.02 14.27
CA LEU A 126 -20.64 -5.82 13.94
C LEU A 126 -20.34 -4.55 13.15
N GLY A 127 -21.35 -3.91 12.53
CA GLY A 127 -21.22 -2.59 11.91
C GLY A 127 -20.02 -2.48 10.96
N ASN A 128 -19.07 -1.60 11.29
CA ASN A 128 -17.88 -1.33 10.48
C ASN A 128 -16.81 -2.41 10.67
N ALA A 129 -16.75 -3.05 11.83
CA ALA A 129 -15.88 -4.17 12.12
C ALA A 129 -16.30 -5.50 11.47
N TYR A 130 -17.43 -5.56 10.74
CA TYR A 130 -17.90 -6.78 10.07
C TYR A 130 -16.83 -7.41 9.18
N GLU A 131 -16.18 -6.63 8.31
CA GLU A 131 -15.16 -7.15 7.40
C GLU A 131 -13.89 -7.60 8.18
N PHE A 132 -13.56 -6.95 9.30
CA PHE A 132 -12.48 -7.38 10.18
C PHE A 132 -12.78 -8.76 10.78
N PHE A 133 -13.93 -8.93 11.43
CA PHE A 133 -14.32 -10.20 12.04
C PHE A 133 -14.52 -11.31 11.01
N LYS A 134 -14.99 -11.00 9.80
CA LYS A 134 -15.06 -11.97 8.70
C LYS A 134 -13.68 -12.51 8.32
N ASN A 135 -12.65 -11.65 8.26
CA ASN A 135 -11.29 -12.10 7.97
C ASN A 135 -10.67 -12.82 9.17
N LEU A 136 -10.94 -12.38 10.41
CA LEU A 136 -10.46 -13.03 11.63
C LEU A 136 -11.07 -14.42 11.84
N GLU A 137 -12.37 -14.56 11.55
CA GLU A 137 -13.09 -15.83 11.57
C GLU A 137 -12.46 -16.83 10.61
N PHE A 138 -12.17 -16.41 9.38
CA PHE A 138 -11.47 -17.26 8.42
C PHE A 138 -10.07 -17.66 8.91
N PHE A 139 -9.35 -16.73 9.53
CA PHE A 139 -8.05 -16.98 10.15
C PHE A 139 -8.10 -18.06 11.24
N SER A 140 -9.21 -18.16 11.97
CA SER A 140 -9.40 -19.15 13.04
C SER A 140 -9.43 -20.59 12.54
N GLY A 141 -9.61 -20.80 11.23
CA GLY A 141 -9.46 -22.11 10.60
C GLY A 141 -8.00 -22.55 10.43
N TYR A 142 -7.03 -21.65 10.53
CA TYR A 142 -5.61 -21.93 10.30
C TYR A 142 -4.71 -21.64 11.51
N TRP A 143 -5.18 -20.76 12.39
CA TRP A 143 -4.50 -20.36 13.61
C TRP A 143 -5.43 -20.53 14.81
N PRO A 144 -4.94 -21.04 15.95
CA PRO A 144 -5.74 -21.08 17.15
C PRO A 144 -6.16 -19.67 17.56
N ASP A 145 -7.41 -19.54 17.99
CA ASP A 145 -7.87 -18.32 18.64
C ASP A 145 -7.26 -18.26 20.05
N THR A 146 -6.34 -17.31 20.25
CA THR A 146 -5.58 -17.12 21.48
C THR A 146 -6.40 -16.53 22.62
N SER A 147 -7.62 -16.05 22.36
CA SER A 147 -8.56 -15.65 23.42
C SER A 147 -9.20 -16.85 24.12
N LEU A 148 -9.15 -18.03 23.49
CA LEU A 148 -9.67 -19.27 24.07
C LEU A 148 -8.60 -19.98 24.90
N PRO A 149 -9.00 -20.75 25.93
CA PRO A 149 -8.06 -21.58 26.67
C PRO A 149 -7.38 -22.58 25.71
N PRO A 150 -6.10 -22.93 25.96
CA PRO A 150 -5.40 -23.93 25.16
C PRO A 150 -6.19 -25.23 25.18
N LYS A 151 -6.37 -25.84 24.00
CA LYS A 151 -7.01 -27.15 23.91
C LYS A 151 -6.12 -28.17 24.65
N PRO A 152 -6.68 -29.05 25.49
CA PRO A 152 -5.90 -30.11 26.12
C PRO A 152 -5.29 -31.00 25.05
N ASP A 153 -4.01 -31.37 25.23
CA ASP A 153 -3.30 -32.22 24.28
C ASP A 153 -3.97 -33.61 24.20
N PRO A 154 -4.11 -34.19 23.00
CA PRO A 154 -4.68 -35.54 22.84
C PRO A 154 -3.81 -36.66 23.45
N SER A 155 -2.64 -36.36 24.03
CA SER A 155 -1.72 -37.33 24.63
C SER A 155 -1.95 -37.62 26.11
N GLU A 156 -2.84 -36.91 26.81
CA GLU A 156 -3.12 -37.17 28.24
C GLU A 156 -4.35 -38.05 28.51
N SER A 157 -5.12 -38.42 27.48
CA SER A 157 -6.25 -39.35 27.60
C SER A 157 -5.84 -40.82 27.48
N GLY A 158 -4.69 -41.17 28.06
CA GLY A 158 -4.06 -42.48 27.89
C GLY A 158 -3.43 -43.05 29.14
N SER A 159 -4.11 -43.06 30.29
CA SER A 159 -3.95 -44.13 31.30
C SER A 159 -4.97 -44.02 32.45
N THR A 160 -5.60 -45.17 32.73
CA THR A 160 -6.14 -45.65 34.02
C THR A 160 -7.52 -45.19 34.55
N THR A 161 -8.49 -46.08 34.30
CA THR A 161 -9.50 -46.67 35.22
C THR A 161 -10.60 -45.82 35.86
N GLU A 162 -11.82 -46.17 35.42
CA GLU A 162 -13.15 -46.14 36.08
C GLU A 162 -13.25 -45.64 37.52
N THR A 163 -13.97 -44.52 37.72
CA THR A 163 -15.23 -44.43 38.49
C THR A 163 -15.56 -42.96 38.77
N ALA A 164 -16.56 -42.41 38.06
CA ALA A 164 -17.45 -41.35 38.55
C ALA A 164 -18.48 -41.00 37.46
N GLU A 165 -19.76 -41.17 37.81
CA GLU A 165 -20.89 -40.59 37.08
C GLU A 165 -20.77 -39.05 37.11
N GLY A 166 -20.83 -38.39 35.95
CA GLY A 166 -20.82 -36.93 35.88
C GLY A 166 -20.78 -36.39 34.45
N GLU A 167 -21.94 -35.94 33.97
CA GLU A 167 -22.17 -35.06 32.81
C GLU A 167 -21.73 -35.56 31.43
N LYS A 168 -22.71 -36.01 30.64
CA LYS A 168 -22.62 -36.03 29.17
C LYS A 168 -22.38 -34.61 28.69
N LYS A 169 -21.13 -34.22 28.39
CA LYS A 169 -20.86 -33.02 27.58
C LYS A 169 -21.57 -33.19 26.24
N GLU A 170 -22.65 -32.44 26.02
CA GLU A 170 -23.27 -32.34 24.71
C GLU A 170 -22.21 -31.85 23.70
N VAL A 171 -21.81 -32.74 22.81
CA VAL A 171 -20.85 -32.41 21.74
C VAL A 171 -21.55 -31.49 20.77
N VAL A 172 -21.21 -30.20 20.79
CA VAL A 172 -21.74 -29.20 19.85
C VAL A 172 -21.51 -29.70 18.42
N PRO A 173 -22.57 -29.86 17.59
CA PRO A 173 -22.42 -30.33 16.21
C PRO A 173 -21.41 -29.47 15.45
N SER A 174 -20.60 -30.10 14.58
CA SER A 174 -19.54 -29.40 13.83
C SER A 174 -20.01 -28.13 13.11
N HIS A 175 -21.23 -28.15 12.54
CA HIS A 175 -21.82 -27.00 11.86
C HIS A 175 -22.19 -25.82 12.77
N MET A 176 -22.31 -26.04 14.09
CA MET A 176 -22.56 -25.01 15.10
C MET A 176 -21.28 -24.52 15.78
N GLN A 177 -20.13 -25.15 15.52
CA GLN A 177 -18.84 -24.72 16.06
C GLN A 177 -18.36 -23.48 15.31
N THR A 178 -17.84 -22.50 16.05
CA THR A 178 -17.25 -21.28 15.49
C THR A 178 -15.78 -21.43 15.15
N HIS A 179 -15.04 -22.30 15.86
CA HIS A 179 -13.59 -22.50 15.69
C HIS A 179 -13.30 -23.91 15.17
N VAL A 180 -13.46 -24.09 13.87
CA VAL A 180 -13.19 -25.37 13.19
C VAL A 180 -11.86 -25.26 12.47
N SER A 181 -10.87 -26.08 12.85
CA SER A 181 -9.58 -26.12 12.19
C SER A 181 -9.73 -26.73 10.80
N ILE A 182 -9.26 -26.00 9.78
CA ILE A 182 -9.27 -26.39 8.37
C ILE A 182 -7.85 -26.76 7.90
N GLY A 183 -6.83 -26.11 8.47
CA GLY A 183 -5.44 -26.38 8.13
C GLY A 183 -4.48 -25.77 9.16
N ASN A 184 -3.20 -25.73 8.82
CA ASN A 184 -2.17 -25.06 9.61
C ASN A 184 -1.80 -23.69 9.02
N GLY A 185 -1.07 -22.88 9.79
CA GLY A 185 -0.67 -21.54 9.36
C GLY A 185 0.09 -21.48 8.03
N ALA A 186 0.88 -22.51 7.68
CA ALA A 186 1.61 -22.56 6.41
C ALA A 186 0.68 -22.76 5.19
N GLN A 187 -0.51 -23.34 5.40
CA GLN A 187 -1.53 -23.53 4.38
C GLN A 187 -2.44 -22.31 4.20
N LEU A 188 -2.39 -21.32 5.10
CA LEU A 188 -3.15 -20.08 4.95
C LEU A 188 -2.67 -19.33 3.69
N PRO A 189 -3.55 -18.99 2.73
CA PRO A 189 -3.11 -18.26 1.54
C PRO A 189 -2.64 -16.83 1.88
N PRO A 190 -1.64 -16.29 1.16
CA PRO A 190 -1.01 -15.01 1.50
C PRO A 190 -1.99 -13.82 1.44
N ASP A 191 -2.93 -13.82 0.50
CA ASP A 191 -3.88 -12.72 0.31
C ASP A 191 -4.77 -12.50 1.54
N TYR A 192 -5.14 -13.56 2.27
CA TYR A 192 -5.96 -13.43 3.47
C TYR A 192 -5.25 -12.64 4.58
N ARG A 193 -3.92 -12.80 4.70
CA ARG A 193 -3.14 -12.02 5.68
C ARG A 193 -3.21 -10.54 5.38
N GLN A 194 -3.10 -10.19 4.10
CA GLN A 194 -3.24 -8.82 3.66
C GLN A 194 -4.68 -8.32 3.83
N ASN A 195 -5.70 -9.16 3.63
CA ASN A 195 -7.10 -8.78 3.81
C ASN A 195 -7.44 -8.49 5.27
N LEU A 196 -6.98 -9.31 6.23
CA LEU A 196 -7.15 -9.05 7.66
C LEU A 196 -6.53 -7.71 8.06
N LEU A 197 -5.26 -7.49 7.70
CA LEU A 197 -4.55 -6.25 7.96
C LEU A 197 -5.24 -5.04 7.30
N THR A 198 -5.71 -5.23 6.05
CA THR A 198 -6.44 -4.20 5.30
C THR A 198 -7.76 -3.85 5.97
N ALA A 199 -8.56 -4.84 6.37
CA ALA A 199 -9.82 -4.62 7.05
C ALA A 199 -9.63 -3.89 8.39
N PHE A 200 -8.62 -4.29 9.17
CA PHE A 200 -8.28 -3.66 10.43
C PHE A 200 -7.86 -2.18 10.26
N VAL A 201 -6.93 -1.88 9.35
CA VAL A 201 -6.48 -0.50 9.13
C VAL A 201 -7.56 0.35 8.47
N LYS A 202 -8.33 -0.22 7.53
CA LYS A 202 -9.42 0.48 6.84
C LYS A 202 -10.54 0.88 7.78
N LEU A 203 -10.81 0.09 8.83
CA LEU A 203 -11.79 0.41 9.89
C LEU A 203 -11.60 1.82 10.46
N VAL A 204 -10.33 2.25 10.57
CA VAL A 204 -9.95 3.57 11.06
C VAL A 204 -9.72 4.55 9.90
N ALA A 205 -8.90 4.17 8.92
CA ALA A 205 -8.45 5.08 7.87
C ALA A 205 -9.62 5.64 7.03
N TYR A 206 -10.71 4.89 6.89
CA TYR A 206 -11.90 5.32 6.15
C TYR A 206 -12.53 6.58 6.73
N ASP A 207 -12.62 6.67 8.06
CA ASP A 207 -13.21 7.82 8.75
C ASP A 207 -12.35 9.09 8.61
N PHE A 208 -11.07 8.97 8.26
CA PHE A 208 -10.17 10.09 7.93
C PHE A 208 -10.20 10.48 6.43
N GLY A 209 -11.06 9.87 5.63
CA GLY A 209 -11.13 10.11 4.17
C GLY A 209 -10.00 9.42 3.40
N CYS A 210 -9.48 8.32 3.95
CA CYS A 210 -8.46 7.49 3.32
C CYS A 210 -8.99 6.08 3.03
N ASN A 211 -8.33 5.38 2.11
CA ASN A 211 -8.63 3.99 1.83
C ASN A 211 -7.33 3.21 1.64
N VAL A 212 -7.34 1.95 2.01
CA VAL A 212 -6.25 1.03 1.72
C VAL A 212 -6.47 0.49 0.31
N SER A 213 -5.45 0.58 -0.54
CA SER A 213 -5.53 0.01 -1.88
C SER A 213 -4.21 -0.61 -2.31
N PHE A 214 -4.33 -1.68 -3.10
CA PHE A 214 -3.19 -2.25 -3.79
C PHE A 214 -2.68 -1.31 -4.87
N PRO A 215 -1.36 -1.16 -5.00
CA PRO A 215 -0.76 -0.34 -6.03
C PRO A 215 -1.00 -0.98 -7.41
N ARG A 216 -1.44 -0.18 -8.39
CA ARG A 216 -1.71 -0.64 -9.76
C ARG A 216 -0.44 -0.92 -10.55
N THR A 217 0.66 -0.28 -10.14
CA THR A 217 2.00 -0.49 -10.68
C THR A 217 2.84 -1.10 -9.56
N GLU A 218 3.68 -2.07 -9.90
CA GLU A 218 4.54 -2.74 -8.93
C GLU A 218 5.37 -1.71 -8.13
N PRO A 219 5.27 -1.71 -6.78
CA PRO A 219 6.09 -0.87 -5.92
C PRO A 219 7.56 -1.24 -6.06
N ARG A 220 8.39 -0.24 -6.35
CA ARG A 220 9.83 -0.39 -6.52
C ARG A 220 10.59 0.66 -5.74
N LEU A 221 11.48 0.22 -4.86
CA LEU A 221 12.51 1.06 -4.27
C LEU A 221 13.64 1.20 -5.28
N HIS A 222 13.69 2.34 -5.97
CA HIS A 222 14.70 2.57 -7.00
C HIS A 222 16.05 2.94 -6.39
N LEU A 223 17.10 2.34 -6.95
CA LEU A 223 18.50 2.54 -6.63
C LEU A 223 19.21 3.07 -7.87
N THR A 224 19.63 4.33 -7.83
CA THR A 224 20.32 4.99 -8.95
C THR A 224 21.76 5.27 -8.54
N PRO A 225 22.75 4.65 -9.20
CA PRO A 225 24.15 4.94 -8.92
C PRO A 225 24.50 6.41 -9.21
N SER A 226 25.36 6.99 -8.36
CA SER A 226 25.78 8.38 -8.54
C SER A 226 26.72 8.52 -9.74
N SER A 227 26.43 9.45 -10.64
CA SER A 227 27.29 9.76 -11.79
C SER A 227 28.58 10.49 -11.40
N ASN A 228 28.66 10.98 -10.17
CA ASN A 228 29.71 11.89 -9.71
C ASN A 228 30.89 11.15 -9.04
N ARG A 229 30.77 9.85 -8.77
CA ARG A 229 31.84 9.03 -8.20
C ARG A 229 32.66 8.32 -9.27
N ARG A 230 33.96 8.10 -8.98
CA ARG A 230 34.84 7.27 -9.81
C ARG A 230 34.79 5.81 -9.32
N PRO A 231 34.94 4.81 -10.22
CA PRO A 231 35.02 4.96 -11.67
C PRO A 231 33.67 5.39 -12.26
N LYS A 232 33.71 6.19 -13.36
CA LYS A 232 32.50 6.64 -14.07
C LYS A 232 31.66 5.49 -14.64
N SER A 233 32.22 4.28 -14.71
CA SER A 233 31.52 3.07 -15.06
C SER A 233 30.74 2.57 -13.85
N THR A 234 29.56 3.14 -13.63
CA THR A 234 28.60 2.63 -12.66
C THR A 234 27.65 1.62 -13.30
N PRO A 235 27.18 0.61 -12.57
CA PRO A 235 26.09 -0.25 -13.05
C PRO A 235 24.85 0.58 -13.43
N PRO A 236 23.92 0.03 -14.24
CA PRO A 236 22.66 0.69 -14.49
C PRO A 236 21.82 0.81 -13.19
N PRO A 237 20.83 1.72 -13.14
CA PRO A 237 19.86 1.75 -12.05
C PRO A 237 19.17 0.40 -11.86
N SER A 238 18.90 0.04 -10.62
CA SER A 238 18.17 -1.17 -10.24
C SER A 238 17.09 -0.84 -9.23
N TYR A 239 16.37 -1.85 -8.75
CA TYR A 239 15.34 -1.66 -7.74
C TYR A 239 15.12 -2.91 -6.89
N PHE A 240 14.60 -2.71 -5.69
CA PHE A 240 13.96 -3.78 -4.91
C PHE A 240 12.45 -3.68 -5.08
N ASN A 241 11.80 -4.80 -5.39
CA ASN A 241 10.35 -4.88 -5.43
C ASN A 241 9.75 -5.10 -4.03
N SER A 242 8.50 -4.73 -3.87
CA SER A 242 7.77 -4.92 -2.62
C SER A 242 6.30 -5.21 -2.87
N SER A 243 5.71 -6.08 -2.07
CA SER A 243 4.29 -6.45 -2.11
C SER A 243 3.43 -5.63 -1.14
N VAL A 244 3.91 -4.45 -0.73
CA VAL A 244 3.18 -3.58 0.20
C VAL A 244 1.90 -3.02 -0.41
N ALA A 245 0.89 -2.84 0.44
CA ALA A 245 -0.25 -1.99 0.15
C ALA A 245 -0.01 -0.58 0.72
N PHE A 246 -0.83 0.37 0.30
CA PHE A 246 -0.74 1.75 0.79
C PHE A 246 -2.09 2.24 1.27
N VAL A 247 -2.03 3.11 2.28
CA VAL A 247 -3.13 4.02 2.62
C VAL A 247 -3.02 5.21 1.68
N TYR A 248 -4.06 5.46 0.90
CA TYR A 248 -4.19 6.68 0.11
C TYR A 248 -5.35 7.52 0.60
N ARG A 249 -5.19 8.84 0.50
CA ARG A 249 -6.28 9.79 0.67
C ARG A 249 -7.15 9.80 -0.58
N THR A 250 -8.46 9.84 -0.37
CA THR A 250 -9.41 10.07 -1.47
C THR A 250 -9.36 11.54 -1.87
N PRO A 251 -9.24 11.87 -3.17
CA PRO A 251 -9.26 13.25 -3.62
C PRO A 251 -10.54 13.97 -3.18
N VAL A 252 -10.39 15.25 -2.79
CA VAL A 252 -11.53 16.10 -2.42
C VAL A 252 -12.47 16.31 -3.63
N GLU A 253 -11.88 16.38 -4.83
CA GLU A 253 -12.63 16.54 -6.07
C GLU A 253 -13.33 15.24 -6.47
N ARG A 254 -14.67 15.27 -6.49
CA ARG A 254 -15.50 14.09 -6.80
C ARG A 254 -15.23 13.50 -8.19
N SER A 255 -14.90 14.33 -9.18
CA SER A 255 -14.55 13.90 -10.54
C SER A 255 -13.28 13.03 -10.53
N ALA A 256 -12.24 13.46 -9.81
CA ALA A 256 -10.97 12.75 -9.66
C ALA A 256 -11.16 11.43 -8.91
N ALA A 257 -11.94 11.43 -7.83
CA ALA A 257 -12.27 10.21 -7.09
C ALA A 257 -13.00 9.19 -7.97
N ARG A 258 -14.01 9.62 -8.76
CA ARG A 258 -14.71 8.74 -9.73
C ARG A 258 -13.80 8.24 -10.84
N ALA A 259 -12.80 9.02 -11.22
CA ALA A 259 -11.79 8.61 -12.19
C ALA A 259 -10.74 7.62 -11.63
N GLY A 260 -10.88 7.21 -10.36
CA GLY A 260 -9.98 6.27 -9.67
C GLY A 260 -8.64 6.88 -9.26
N ILE A 261 -8.56 8.22 -9.20
CA ILE A 261 -7.35 8.93 -8.76
C ILE A 261 -7.23 8.79 -7.23
N VAL A 262 -6.00 8.61 -6.76
CA VAL A 262 -5.66 8.52 -5.32
C VAL A 262 -4.53 9.48 -4.98
N GLU A 263 -4.48 9.98 -3.75
CA GLU A 263 -3.45 10.90 -3.26
C GLU A 263 -2.63 10.26 -2.14
N GLY A 264 -1.30 10.33 -2.21
CA GLY A 264 -0.40 9.83 -1.16
C GLY A 264 0.86 9.19 -1.72
N PRO A 265 1.42 8.14 -1.08
CA PRO A 265 0.86 7.37 0.03
C PRO A 265 0.91 8.11 1.37
N VAL A 266 -0.12 7.91 2.19
CA VAL A 266 -0.19 8.39 3.58
C VAL A 266 0.67 7.50 4.48
N ALA A 267 0.46 6.19 4.40
CA ALA A 267 1.20 5.14 5.11
C ALA A 267 1.25 3.87 4.26
N THR A 268 2.02 2.88 4.69
CA THR A 268 2.12 1.58 4.01
C THR A 268 1.74 0.42 4.93
N LEU A 269 1.33 -0.71 4.35
CA LEU A 269 0.95 -1.92 5.05
C LEU A 269 1.76 -3.08 4.47
N SER A 270 2.31 -3.92 5.34
CA SER A 270 3.04 -5.13 4.94
C SER A 270 2.54 -6.33 5.74
N ALA A 271 1.83 -7.23 5.07
CA ALA A 271 1.52 -8.54 5.63
C ALA A 271 2.56 -9.57 5.19
N ARG A 272 3.20 -10.22 6.17
CA ARG A 272 4.24 -11.23 5.94
C ARG A 272 3.60 -12.57 5.62
N ALA A 273 4.14 -13.28 4.62
CA ALA A 273 3.74 -14.66 4.34
C ALA A 273 4.50 -15.68 5.20
N THR A 274 5.62 -15.27 5.79
CA THR A 274 6.44 -16.11 6.67
C THR A 274 5.66 -16.50 7.91
N THR A 275 5.67 -17.79 8.25
CA THR A 275 4.98 -18.33 9.43
C THR A 275 5.93 -18.71 10.55
N VAL A 276 7.21 -18.96 10.23
CA VAL A 276 8.26 -19.37 11.17
C VAL A 276 9.57 -18.71 10.74
N PHE A 277 10.35 -18.22 11.70
CA PHE A 277 11.73 -17.79 11.50
C PHE A 277 12.65 -18.88 12.03
N SER A 278 13.22 -19.68 11.12
CA SER A 278 13.99 -20.86 11.50
C SER A 278 15.45 -20.51 11.80
N ASN A 279 15.94 -19.40 11.27
CA ASN A 279 17.32 -18.96 11.41
C ASN A 279 17.42 -17.42 11.42
N PRO A 280 18.55 -16.86 11.90
CA PRO A 280 18.74 -15.41 11.94
C PRO A 280 18.69 -14.71 10.58
N SER A 281 18.99 -15.43 9.47
CA SER A 281 18.87 -14.85 8.13
C SER A 281 17.43 -14.62 7.70
N ASP A 282 16.48 -15.44 8.17
CA ASP A 282 15.05 -15.25 7.92
C ASP A 282 14.57 -13.97 8.63
N GLU A 283 14.97 -13.76 9.89
CA GLU A 283 14.67 -12.53 10.66
C GLU A 283 15.27 -11.28 10.00
N LEU A 284 16.49 -11.41 9.48
CA LEU A 284 17.16 -10.32 8.79
C LEU A 284 16.47 -9.95 7.47
N LEU A 285 16.12 -10.96 6.66
CA LEU A 285 15.35 -10.77 5.43
C LEU A 285 13.99 -10.13 5.72
N ASP A 286 13.37 -10.54 6.81
CA ASP A 286 12.10 -10.03 7.30
C ASP A 286 12.17 -8.55 7.68
N LEU A 287 13.23 -8.14 8.41
CA LEU A 287 13.51 -6.73 8.68
C LEU A 287 13.83 -5.95 7.40
N ALA A 288 14.62 -6.53 6.49
CA ALA A 288 14.97 -5.89 5.22
C ALA A 288 13.73 -5.58 4.37
N ARG A 289 12.72 -6.47 4.35
CA ARG A 289 11.45 -6.23 3.65
C ARG A 289 10.68 -5.04 4.22
N GLU A 290 10.65 -4.87 5.54
CA GLU A 290 10.05 -3.68 6.15
C GLU A 290 10.82 -2.40 5.81
N VAL A 291 12.15 -2.44 5.89
CA VAL A 291 13.02 -1.30 5.52
C VAL A 291 12.78 -0.90 4.06
N VAL A 292 12.65 -1.87 3.16
CA VAL A 292 12.28 -1.61 1.76
C VAL A 292 10.90 -0.93 1.68
N GLY A 293 9.89 -1.43 2.39
CA GLY A 293 8.55 -0.83 2.42
C GLY A 293 8.54 0.63 2.91
N VAL A 294 9.30 0.90 3.97
CA VAL A 294 9.50 2.25 4.53
C VAL A 294 10.19 3.18 3.52
N LEU A 295 11.37 2.79 3.03
CA LEU A 295 12.16 3.63 2.12
C LEU A 295 11.45 3.86 0.79
N LEU A 296 10.72 2.85 0.31
CA LEU A 296 9.89 2.95 -0.88
C LEU A 296 8.75 3.95 -0.68
N THR A 297 8.07 3.90 0.46
CA THR A 297 7.00 4.86 0.80
C THR A 297 7.55 6.29 0.87
N ALA A 298 8.72 6.46 1.49
CA ALA A 298 9.43 7.74 1.51
C ALA A 298 9.80 8.21 0.09
N GLN A 299 10.29 7.30 -0.76
CA GLN A 299 10.59 7.61 -2.16
C GLN A 299 9.33 8.01 -2.93
N HIS A 300 8.20 7.31 -2.76
CA HIS A 300 6.91 7.66 -3.36
C HIS A 300 6.45 9.05 -2.94
N ARG A 301 6.52 9.38 -1.64
CA ARG A 301 6.19 10.71 -1.11
C ARG A 301 7.11 11.79 -1.68
N SER A 302 8.39 11.49 -1.87
CA SER A 302 9.37 12.42 -2.46
C SER A 302 9.15 12.72 -3.95
N ARG A 303 8.22 12.03 -4.63
CA ARG A 303 7.84 12.27 -6.04
C ARG A 303 6.87 13.45 -6.20
N GLU A 304 6.37 14.00 -5.10
CA GLU A 304 5.50 15.18 -5.12
C GLU A 304 6.12 16.31 -5.95
N GLY A 305 5.32 16.85 -6.87
CA GLY A 305 5.74 17.92 -7.79
C GLY A 305 6.80 17.52 -8.83
N LYS A 306 7.20 16.24 -8.91
CA LYS A 306 8.22 15.76 -9.84
C LYS A 306 7.60 15.02 -11.03
N ILE A 307 8.41 14.86 -12.07
CA ILE A 307 8.08 14.08 -13.27
C ILE A 307 9.01 12.86 -13.31
N GLU A 308 8.46 11.71 -13.70
CA GLU A 308 9.25 10.48 -13.83
C GLU A 308 10.35 10.65 -14.88
N LYS A 309 11.60 10.44 -14.46
CA LYS A 309 12.76 10.35 -15.38
C LYS A 309 13.04 8.88 -15.64
N ARG A 310 12.77 8.41 -16.86
CA ARG A 310 13.00 7.01 -17.23
C ARG A 310 14.45 6.77 -17.61
N PHE A 311 15.00 5.65 -17.20
CA PHE A 311 16.35 5.26 -17.61
C PHE A 311 16.41 5.09 -19.13
N GLY A 312 17.41 5.69 -19.75
CA GLY A 312 17.56 5.63 -21.19
C GLY A 312 16.66 6.56 -21.98
N ASP A 313 15.73 7.31 -21.35
CA ASP A 313 14.88 8.23 -22.10
C ASP A 313 15.72 9.28 -22.84
N ALA A 314 15.37 9.54 -24.10
CA ALA A 314 16.12 10.39 -25.02
C ALA A 314 17.62 10.03 -25.22
N LYS A 315 18.07 8.82 -24.83
CA LYS A 315 19.44 8.36 -25.13
C LYS A 315 19.51 7.79 -26.53
N TRP A 316 20.62 8.04 -27.24
CA TRP A 316 20.87 7.58 -28.61
C TRP A 316 20.57 6.08 -28.79
N TRP A 317 20.91 5.26 -27.80
CA TRP A 317 20.73 3.82 -27.86
C TRP A 317 19.27 3.37 -27.69
N THR A 318 18.36 4.28 -27.33
CA THR A 318 16.90 4.10 -27.35
C THR A 318 16.17 4.83 -28.47
N THR A 319 16.79 5.87 -29.05
CA THR A 319 16.17 6.72 -30.06
C THR A 319 16.65 6.37 -31.48
N THR A 320 17.81 5.73 -31.60
CA THR A 320 18.42 5.34 -32.87
C THR A 320 18.31 3.82 -33.09
N PRO A 321 17.85 3.37 -34.28
CA PRO A 321 17.86 1.95 -34.64
C PRO A 321 19.28 1.38 -34.65
N ARG A 322 19.47 0.17 -34.09
CA ARG A 322 20.82 -0.38 -33.83
C ARG A 322 21.53 -1.01 -35.03
N TRP A 323 20.84 -1.22 -36.17
CA TRP A 323 21.40 -1.99 -37.29
C TRP A 323 20.93 -1.47 -38.65
N GLY A 324 21.88 -1.12 -39.54
CA GLY A 324 21.72 -1.04 -41.00
C GLY A 324 20.67 -0.07 -41.56
N GLY A 325 20.14 0.84 -40.75
CA GLY A 325 19.01 1.69 -41.11
C GLY A 325 19.38 3.10 -41.58
N GLY A 326 20.25 3.21 -42.59
CA GLY A 326 20.05 4.30 -43.55
C GLY A 326 18.69 4.10 -44.25
N PRO A 327 18.13 5.11 -44.93
CA PRO A 327 16.92 4.92 -45.74
C PRO A 327 17.24 3.95 -46.89
N GLY A 328 17.10 2.65 -46.63
CA GLY A 328 17.45 1.58 -47.57
C GLY A 328 17.64 0.22 -46.88
N GLY A 329 16.62 -0.64 -46.96
CA GLY A 329 16.81 -2.08 -47.03
C GLY A 329 16.64 -2.92 -45.74
N PRO A 330 15.71 -3.90 -45.75
CA PRO A 330 15.85 -5.16 -45.02
C PRO A 330 16.89 -6.04 -45.70
N SER A 331 17.91 -6.48 -44.96
CA SER A 331 18.86 -7.50 -45.42
C SER A 331 18.18 -8.86 -45.49
N GLY A 332 18.09 -9.42 -46.71
CA GLY A 332 17.84 -10.84 -46.98
C GLY A 332 16.50 -11.12 -47.67
N ARG A 333 16.56 -11.51 -48.96
CA ARG A 333 15.62 -12.24 -49.86
C ARG A 333 14.09 -11.99 -49.80
N GLU A 334 13.56 -11.28 -48.82
CA GLU A 334 12.16 -10.85 -48.71
C GLU A 334 11.97 -9.40 -49.20
N GLY A 335 13.07 -8.64 -49.36
CA GLY A 335 13.06 -7.28 -49.94
C GLY A 335 12.60 -7.27 -51.40
N ASP A 336 12.99 -8.28 -52.17
CA ASP A 336 12.68 -8.37 -53.61
C ASP A 336 11.17 -8.49 -53.87
N LYS A 337 10.42 -9.17 -52.98
CA LYS A 337 8.95 -9.29 -53.08
C LYS A 337 8.22 -8.03 -52.64
N ALA A 338 8.77 -7.30 -51.67
CA ALA A 338 8.16 -6.06 -51.19
C ALA A 338 8.31 -4.92 -52.22
N GLU A 339 9.41 -4.89 -52.97
CA GLU A 339 9.64 -3.90 -54.02
C GLU A 339 8.76 -4.16 -55.25
N GLU A 340 8.55 -5.43 -55.63
CA GLU A 340 7.63 -5.82 -56.71
C GLU A 340 6.17 -5.45 -56.42
N VAL A 341 5.73 -5.63 -55.17
CA VAL A 341 4.37 -5.27 -54.71
C VAL A 341 4.20 -3.75 -54.60
N ALA A 342 5.21 -3.02 -54.15
CA ALA A 342 5.20 -1.56 -54.10
C ALA A 342 5.19 -0.94 -55.51
N ALA A 343 5.94 -1.51 -56.45
CA ALA A 343 5.93 -1.11 -57.86
C ALA A 343 4.55 -1.34 -58.50
N ALA A 344 3.92 -2.49 -58.25
CA ALA A 344 2.58 -2.81 -58.74
C ALA A 344 1.48 -1.86 -58.21
N LEU A 345 1.58 -1.43 -56.94
CA LEU A 345 0.68 -0.46 -56.33
C LEU A 345 0.88 0.97 -56.86
N SER A 346 2.12 1.33 -57.26
CA SER A 346 2.44 2.63 -57.84
C SER A 346 2.01 2.79 -59.31
N ALA A 347 1.78 1.68 -60.02
CA ALA A 347 1.47 1.67 -61.45
C ALA A 347 -0.03 1.82 -61.79
N GLY A 348 -0.92 1.99 -60.79
CA GLY A 348 -2.30 2.47 -61.02
C GLY A 348 -3.14 1.66 -62.03
N VAL A 349 -3.09 0.34 -62.01
CA VAL A 349 -3.94 -0.50 -62.89
C VAL A 349 -5.25 -0.85 -62.17
N THR A 350 -6.37 -0.32 -62.67
CA THR A 350 -7.75 -0.65 -62.25
C THR A 350 -8.41 -1.73 -63.13
N GLU A 351 -9.08 -2.67 -62.44
CA GLU A 351 -10.24 -3.50 -62.81
C GLU A 351 -10.14 -4.61 -63.89
N LYS A 352 -10.58 -5.83 -63.52
CA LYS A 352 -11.95 -6.28 -63.87
C LYS A 352 -12.43 -7.56 -63.15
N LEU A 353 -13.74 -7.56 -62.95
CA LEU A 353 -14.67 -8.55 -62.42
C LEU A 353 -14.69 -9.90 -63.19
N SER A 354 -14.96 -11.02 -62.49
CA SER A 354 -15.76 -12.11 -63.07
C SER A 354 -16.48 -12.94 -61.99
N THR A 355 -17.79 -13.06 -62.20
CA THR A 355 -18.84 -13.79 -61.49
C THR A 355 -18.67 -15.31 -61.42
N SER A 356 -19.08 -15.95 -60.31
CA SER A 356 -20.01 -17.10 -60.34
C SER A 356 -20.37 -17.66 -58.94
N ALA A 357 -21.69 -17.82 -58.75
CA ALA A 357 -22.43 -18.85 -58.00
C ALA A 357 -22.24 -19.07 -56.47
N SER A 358 -23.35 -18.87 -55.74
CA SER A 358 -23.69 -19.58 -54.48
C SER A 358 -24.24 -20.99 -54.79
N PRO A 359 -24.27 -21.95 -53.83
CA PRO A 359 -25.44 -22.01 -52.94
C PRO A 359 -25.18 -22.44 -51.47
N ALA A 360 -26.03 -21.88 -50.59
CA ALA A 360 -26.77 -22.44 -49.44
C ALA A 360 -26.11 -23.19 -48.25
N SER A 361 -26.70 -22.89 -47.07
CA SER A 361 -26.78 -23.66 -45.80
C SER A 361 -25.53 -23.61 -44.90
N THR A 362 -25.55 -23.49 -43.56
CA THR A 362 -26.53 -23.89 -42.52
C THR A 362 -26.19 -23.15 -41.20
N ILE A 363 -27.19 -22.83 -40.37
CA ILE A 363 -27.05 -22.42 -38.95
C ILE A 363 -27.15 -23.69 -38.08
N PRO A 364 -26.32 -23.85 -37.03
CA PRO A 364 -26.89 -24.15 -35.71
C PRO A 364 -26.21 -23.32 -34.60
N GLU A 365 -26.97 -22.51 -33.86
CA GLU A 365 -27.48 -22.80 -32.50
C GLU A 365 -26.39 -23.01 -31.43
N GLU A 366 -26.09 -21.93 -30.68
CA GLU A 366 -25.30 -21.97 -29.45
C GLU A 366 -26.17 -22.41 -28.26
N GLY A 367 -25.76 -23.50 -27.61
CA GLY A 367 -26.43 -24.12 -26.48
C GLY A 367 -26.43 -23.31 -25.18
N HIS A 368 -27.50 -23.50 -24.41
CA HIS A 368 -27.88 -22.82 -23.17
C HIS A 368 -26.95 -23.04 -21.95
N GLY A 369 -25.82 -23.73 -22.09
CA GLY A 369 -24.91 -24.08 -20.98
C GLY A 369 -23.85 -23.03 -20.63
N VAL A 370 -23.58 -22.07 -21.52
CA VAL A 370 -22.50 -21.07 -21.34
C VAL A 370 -22.94 -19.86 -20.49
N LYS A 371 -24.26 -19.71 -20.27
CA LYS A 371 -24.80 -18.57 -19.50
C LYS A 371 -24.62 -18.72 -17.99
N ILE A 372 -24.61 -19.93 -17.45
CA ILE A 372 -24.51 -20.15 -15.99
C ILE A 372 -23.07 -19.92 -15.50
N ALA A 373 -22.05 -20.28 -16.29
CA ALA A 373 -20.64 -20.07 -15.92
C ALA A 373 -20.22 -18.58 -15.94
N ASN A 374 -20.89 -17.76 -16.75
CA ASN A 374 -20.62 -16.32 -16.85
C ASN A 374 -21.38 -15.48 -15.81
N GLU A 375 -22.50 -15.97 -15.28
CA GLU A 375 -23.26 -15.27 -14.23
C GLU A 375 -22.60 -15.42 -12.85
N VAL A 376 -22.05 -16.61 -12.53
CA VAL A 376 -21.30 -16.83 -11.28
C VAL A 376 -20.00 -16.02 -11.22
N LYS A 377 -19.41 -15.70 -12.38
CA LYS A 377 -18.19 -14.87 -12.48
C LYS A 377 -18.46 -13.35 -12.37
N ARG A 378 -19.72 -12.93 -12.40
CA ARG A 378 -20.13 -11.52 -12.36
C ARG A 378 -20.52 -11.02 -10.96
N GLN A 379 -20.76 -11.92 -10.01
CA GLN A 379 -21.20 -11.59 -8.65
C GLN A 379 -20.07 -11.45 -7.61
N ILE A 380 -18.82 -11.72 -7.98
CA ILE A 380 -17.64 -11.45 -7.14
C ILE A 380 -16.87 -10.30 -7.78
N GLY A 381 -17.14 -9.09 -7.28
CA GLY A 381 -16.56 -7.86 -7.80
C GLY A 381 -15.04 -7.81 -7.61
N GLY A 382 -14.33 -7.52 -8.70
CA GLY A 382 -13.16 -6.65 -8.61
C GLY A 382 -11.78 -7.26 -8.83
N LEU A 383 -11.60 -8.18 -9.78
CA LEU A 383 -10.28 -8.45 -10.36
C LEU A 383 -10.42 -8.51 -11.88
N ASN A 384 -10.23 -7.37 -12.54
CA ASN A 384 -9.73 -7.27 -13.92
C ASN A 384 -9.39 -5.81 -14.21
N GLY A 385 -8.13 -5.56 -14.60
CA GLY A 385 -7.76 -4.36 -15.34
C GLY A 385 -8.56 -4.26 -16.65
N PRO A 386 -8.40 -3.17 -17.42
CA PRO A 386 -9.14 -3.03 -18.66
C PRO A 386 -8.77 -4.17 -19.61
N SER A 387 -9.74 -5.05 -19.89
CA SER A 387 -9.66 -5.95 -21.05
C SER A 387 -9.37 -5.10 -22.28
N PRO A 388 -8.41 -5.50 -23.15
CA PRO A 388 -8.10 -4.72 -24.33
C PRO A 388 -9.35 -4.59 -25.20
N PRO A 389 -9.62 -3.41 -25.80
CA PRO A 389 -10.74 -3.28 -26.72
C PRO A 389 -10.57 -4.31 -27.84
N LYS A 390 -11.65 -5.01 -28.19
CA LYS A 390 -11.71 -5.89 -29.36
C LYS A 390 -11.26 -5.08 -30.58
N ARG A 391 -9.99 -5.26 -30.97
CA ARG A 391 -9.38 -4.58 -32.09
C ARG A 391 -10.10 -5.05 -33.35
N SER A 392 -10.66 -4.12 -34.11
CA SER A 392 -11.19 -4.36 -35.44
C SER A 392 -10.13 -5.09 -36.27
N LYS A 393 -10.47 -6.27 -36.78
CA LYS A 393 -9.63 -7.03 -37.71
C LYS A 393 -9.68 -6.35 -39.08
N THR A 394 -8.86 -5.33 -39.29
CA THR A 394 -8.36 -4.97 -40.64
C THR A 394 -7.10 -4.12 -40.53
N THR A 395 -5.99 -4.73 -40.10
CA THR A 395 -4.65 -4.22 -40.44
C THR A 395 -3.96 -5.28 -41.28
N PRO A 396 -3.38 -4.95 -42.45
CA PRO A 396 -2.67 -5.91 -43.27
C PRO A 396 -1.60 -6.60 -42.40
N ARG A 397 -1.60 -7.93 -42.40
CA ARG A 397 -0.74 -8.81 -41.58
C ARG A 397 0.76 -8.45 -41.70
N GLU A 398 1.11 -7.79 -42.80
CA GLU A 398 2.42 -7.28 -43.18
C GLU A 398 2.83 -5.99 -42.44
N SER A 399 1.92 -5.03 -42.27
CA SER A 399 2.17 -3.81 -41.47
C SER A 399 2.41 -4.12 -40.00
N ALA A 400 1.72 -5.13 -39.46
CA ALA A 400 1.97 -5.63 -38.10
C ALA A 400 3.33 -6.33 -37.97
N ARG A 401 3.77 -7.10 -38.98
CA ARG A 401 5.12 -7.69 -39.03
C ARG A 401 6.22 -6.64 -39.13
N MET A 402 6.01 -5.61 -39.94
CA MET A 402 6.93 -4.47 -40.05
C MET A 402 7.05 -3.71 -38.73
N ALA A 403 5.94 -3.48 -38.02
CA ALA A 403 5.97 -2.86 -36.69
C ALA A 403 6.72 -3.70 -35.64
N ILE A 404 6.61 -5.04 -35.69
CA ILE A 404 7.39 -5.94 -34.83
C ILE A 404 8.88 -5.86 -35.17
N TYR A 405 9.22 -5.80 -36.45
CA TYR A 405 10.61 -5.74 -36.91
C TYR A 405 11.26 -4.38 -36.61
N GLU A 406 10.53 -3.28 -36.75
CA GLU A 406 10.95 -1.95 -36.28
C GLU A 406 11.13 -1.89 -34.77
N SER A 407 10.23 -2.55 -34.01
CA SER A 407 10.35 -2.67 -32.55
C SER A 407 11.55 -3.51 -32.13
N TYR A 408 11.93 -4.52 -32.90
CA TYR A 408 13.14 -5.32 -32.66
C TYR A 408 14.43 -4.52 -32.94
N ARG A 409 14.41 -3.65 -33.95
CA ARG A 409 15.57 -2.81 -34.32
C ARG A 409 15.81 -1.62 -33.38
N LYS A 410 14.83 -1.24 -32.56
CA LYS A 410 14.90 -0.13 -31.60
C LYS A 410 14.82 -0.66 -30.16
N MET A 411 15.82 -0.37 -29.32
CA MET A 411 15.60 -0.55 -27.89
C MET A 411 14.65 0.54 -27.41
N SER A 412 13.53 0.16 -26.81
CA SER A 412 12.67 1.16 -26.15
C SER A 412 13.15 1.39 -24.72
N PRO A 413 13.00 2.62 -24.18
CA PRO A 413 13.22 2.82 -22.75
C PRO A 413 12.23 1.95 -21.96
N PRO A 414 12.56 1.58 -20.70
CA PRO A 414 11.64 0.86 -19.84
C PRO A 414 10.28 1.57 -19.74
N SER A 415 9.22 0.80 -19.48
CA SER A 415 7.90 1.35 -19.20
C SER A 415 7.93 2.26 -17.96
N ALA A 416 6.98 3.20 -17.92
CA ALA A 416 6.77 4.03 -16.74
C ALA A 416 6.51 3.15 -15.51
N THR A 417 7.20 3.45 -14.42
CA THR A 417 7.06 2.77 -13.13
C THR A 417 6.21 3.58 -12.15
N TRP A 418 5.85 4.81 -12.50
CA TRP A 418 4.97 5.66 -11.71
C TRP A 418 3.52 5.41 -12.09
N ASP A 419 2.66 5.30 -11.08
CA ASP A 419 1.23 5.09 -11.29
C ASP A 419 0.56 6.38 -11.78
N ARG A 420 0.05 6.36 -13.02
CA ARG A 420 -0.62 7.51 -13.65
C ARG A 420 -1.90 7.96 -12.94
N LYS A 421 -2.49 7.11 -12.10
CA LYS A 421 -3.68 7.41 -11.30
C LYS A 421 -3.32 7.75 -9.84
N ALA A 422 -2.04 7.77 -9.48
CA ALA A 422 -1.58 8.25 -8.18
C ALA A 422 -1.04 9.67 -8.30
N ARG A 423 -1.60 10.59 -7.50
CA ARG A 423 -1.00 11.90 -7.23
C ARG A 423 -0.06 11.74 -6.03
N TYR A 424 1.22 11.52 -6.34
CA TYR A 424 2.24 11.38 -5.31
C TYR A 424 2.33 12.65 -4.46
N SER A 425 2.17 12.50 -3.15
CA SER A 425 2.17 13.61 -2.18
C SER A 425 2.72 13.16 -0.83
N ALA A 426 3.51 14.01 -0.18
CA ALA A 426 4.11 13.76 1.13
C ALA A 426 3.15 14.13 2.27
N ILE A 427 1.97 13.48 2.29
CA ILE A 427 0.89 13.81 3.22
C ILE A 427 1.35 13.65 4.68
N GLY A 428 1.21 14.72 5.47
CA GLY A 428 1.56 14.73 6.89
C GLY A 428 3.05 14.95 7.20
N LYS A 429 3.90 15.06 6.18
CA LYS A 429 5.31 15.46 6.34
C LYS A 429 5.39 16.89 6.89
N VAL A 430 6.31 17.12 7.83
CA VAL A 430 6.59 18.46 8.35
C VAL A 430 7.59 19.15 7.41
N PRO A 431 7.27 20.33 6.83
CA PRO A 431 8.19 21.09 6.02
C PRO A 431 9.47 21.48 6.78
N GLY A 432 10.60 21.64 6.08
CA GLY A 432 11.84 22.18 6.64
C GLY A 432 12.60 21.30 7.64
N ARG A 433 12.08 20.13 8.03
CA ARG A 433 12.75 19.23 8.99
C ARG A 433 13.96 18.48 8.43
N GLY A 434 14.09 18.36 7.10
CA GLY A 434 15.16 17.59 6.44
C GLY A 434 14.98 16.06 6.50
N TYR A 435 13.86 15.59 7.04
CA TYR A 435 13.48 14.18 7.09
C TYR A 435 11.95 14.02 6.94
N ASP A 436 11.51 12.80 6.69
CA ASP A 436 10.11 12.39 6.66
C ASP A 436 9.84 11.32 7.72
N ASP A 437 8.73 11.45 8.44
CA ASP A 437 8.25 10.42 9.37
C ASP A 437 7.28 9.52 8.59
N VAL A 438 7.76 8.32 8.23
CA VAL A 438 7.01 7.35 7.43
C VAL A 438 6.48 6.25 8.33
N PHE A 439 5.21 5.89 8.14
CA PHE A 439 4.57 4.84 8.93
C PHE A 439 4.30 3.59 8.10
N LEU A 440 4.53 2.45 8.74
CA LEU A 440 4.24 1.11 8.25
C LEU A 440 3.38 0.39 9.30
N VAL A 441 2.27 -0.22 8.89
CA VAL A 441 1.58 -1.22 9.72
C VAL A 441 2.04 -2.60 9.23
N SER A 442 2.81 -3.29 10.07
CA SER A 442 3.32 -4.62 9.80
C SER A 442 2.37 -5.67 10.37
N ALA A 443 2.23 -6.80 9.69
CA ALA A 443 1.49 -7.94 10.21
C ALA A 443 2.28 -9.23 10.05
N LEU A 444 2.22 -10.04 11.10
CA LEU A 444 2.73 -11.40 11.15
C LEU A 444 1.60 -12.30 11.66
N ASN A 445 1.09 -13.17 10.80
CA ASN A 445 -0.10 -13.99 11.09
C ASN A 445 -1.29 -13.12 11.53
N HIS A 446 -1.82 -13.32 12.73
CA HIS A 446 -2.91 -12.55 13.34
C HIS A 446 -2.39 -11.41 14.25
N HIS A 447 -1.07 -11.17 14.28
CA HIS A 447 -0.48 -10.08 15.05
C HIS A 447 -0.19 -8.86 14.16
N VAL A 448 -0.35 -7.67 14.72
CA VAL A 448 -0.03 -6.40 14.05
C VAL A 448 0.95 -5.56 14.86
N CYS A 449 1.81 -4.81 14.18
CA CYS A 449 2.76 -3.87 14.78
C CYS A 449 2.71 -2.55 14.00
N VAL A 450 2.70 -1.42 14.71
CA VAL A 450 2.79 -0.10 14.09
C VAL A 450 4.24 0.38 14.17
N VAL A 451 4.79 0.73 13.03
CA VAL A 451 6.18 1.13 12.85
C VAL A 451 6.23 2.58 12.38
N ARG A 452 7.05 3.39 13.04
CA ARG A 452 7.45 4.71 12.57
C ARG A 452 8.92 4.66 12.19
N ALA A 453 9.25 5.13 11.00
CA ALA A 453 10.61 5.29 10.57
C ALA A 453 10.91 6.74 10.18
N ARG A 454 12.02 7.27 10.69
CA ARG A 454 12.51 8.57 10.29
C ARG A 454 13.48 8.43 9.12
N VAL A 455 13.05 8.87 7.95
CA VAL A 455 13.84 8.78 6.71
C VAL A 455 14.40 10.15 6.37
N SER A 456 15.73 10.30 6.41
CA SER A 456 16.37 11.56 6.03
C SER A 456 16.25 11.82 4.52
N GLU A 457 16.09 13.09 4.14
CA GLU A 457 16.07 13.49 2.73
C GLU A 457 17.42 13.24 2.05
N ARG A 458 18.51 13.30 2.82
CA ARG A 458 19.87 12.98 2.36
C ARG A 458 19.99 11.53 1.94
N LEU A 459 19.48 10.58 2.74
CA LEU A 459 19.48 9.17 2.37
C LEU A 459 18.68 8.95 1.07
N LEU A 460 17.51 9.57 0.93
CA LEU A 460 16.72 9.49 -0.31
C LEU A 460 17.46 10.09 -1.52
N SER A 461 18.17 11.20 -1.33
CA SER A 461 19.03 11.81 -2.36
C SER A 461 20.13 10.84 -2.80
N VAL A 462 20.80 10.18 -1.86
CA VAL A 462 21.83 9.17 -2.16
C VAL A 462 21.27 8.01 -2.97
N LEU A 463 20.12 7.45 -2.57
CA LEU A 463 19.45 6.37 -3.31
C LEU A 463 19.01 6.81 -4.73
N ALA A 464 18.78 8.11 -4.94
CA ALA A 464 18.45 8.70 -6.23
C ALA A 464 19.68 9.13 -7.06
N GLY A 465 20.90 8.78 -6.65
CA GLY A 465 22.14 9.09 -7.38
C GLY A 465 22.73 10.45 -7.07
N GLY A 466 22.30 11.09 -5.98
CA GLY A 466 22.89 12.33 -5.46
C GLY A 466 24.33 12.16 -4.95
N MET A 467 24.86 13.21 -4.33
CA MET A 467 26.14 13.14 -3.64
C MET A 467 26.02 12.28 -2.38
N GLU A 468 27.04 11.48 -2.08
CA GLU A 468 27.03 10.58 -0.93
C GLU A 468 27.50 11.29 0.35
N ASP A 469 26.80 12.38 0.71
CA ASP A 469 27.02 13.14 1.94
C ASP A 469 26.56 12.36 3.17
N ASP A 470 27.08 12.67 4.35
CA ASP A 470 26.62 12.08 5.61
C ASP A 470 25.11 12.28 5.82
N TRP A 471 24.39 11.18 6.04
CA TRP A 471 22.96 11.16 6.38
C TRP A 471 22.74 10.63 7.80
N GLU A 472 21.64 11.06 8.41
CA GLU A 472 21.20 10.60 9.73
C GLU A 472 20.74 9.13 9.70
N ARG A 473 20.91 8.40 10.82
CA ARG A 473 20.44 7.01 10.95
C ARG A 473 18.97 6.89 10.56
N LEU A 474 18.62 5.77 9.93
CA LEU A 474 17.24 5.36 9.74
C LEU A 474 16.71 4.80 11.06
N GLU A 475 16.20 5.68 11.92
CA GLU A 475 15.59 5.32 13.20
C GLU A 475 14.21 4.71 12.96
N VAL A 476 14.01 3.47 13.40
CA VAL A 476 12.79 2.69 13.25
C VAL A 476 12.24 2.36 14.64
N ARG A 477 11.16 3.01 15.05
CA ARG A 477 10.44 2.73 16.29
C ARG A 477 9.29 1.78 16.01
N ARG A 478 9.18 0.72 16.79
CA ARG A 478 8.11 -0.29 16.67
C ARG A 478 7.32 -0.37 17.95
N SER A 479 5.99 -0.40 17.84
CA SER A 479 5.15 -0.84 18.96
C SER A 479 5.43 -2.30 19.31
N LYS A 480 4.90 -2.78 20.44
CA LYS A 480 4.71 -4.22 20.64
C LYS A 480 3.87 -4.82 19.50
N TRP A 481 3.95 -6.14 19.35
CA TRP A 481 3.00 -6.90 18.54
C TRP A 481 1.69 -7.03 19.30
N PHE A 482 0.58 -6.67 18.66
CA PHE A 482 -0.77 -6.80 19.20
C PHE A 482 -1.45 -8.01 18.57
N ASP A 483 -2.00 -8.89 19.40
CA ASP A 483 -2.79 -10.03 18.96
C ASP A 483 -4.23 -9.61 18.63
N LEU A 484 -4.65 -9.81 17.37
CA LEU A 484 -5.99 -9.42 16.93
C LEU A 484 -7.12 -10.31 17.45
N TYR A 485 -6.83 -11.49 18.01
CA TYR A 485 -7.85 -12.28 18.72
C TYR A 485 -8.15 -11.72 20.11
N LEU A 486 -7.20 -11.04 20.74
CA LEU A 486 -7.39 -10.45 22.06
C LEU A 486 -8.10 -9.09 21.95
N ALA A 487 -9.27 -8.98 22.59
CA ALA A 487 -10.14 -7.81 22.48
C ALA A 487 -9.49 -6.50 22.92
N GLU A 488 -8.74 -6.55 24.02
CA GLU A 488 -8.03 -5.37 24.54
C GLU A 488 -6.87 -4.97 23.63
N GLU A 489 -6.09 -5.94 23.13
CA GLU A 489 -4.93 -5.64 22.29
C GLU A 489 -5.31 -5.09 20.91
N ARG A 490 -6.40 -5.58 20.30
CA ARG A 490 -6.88 -4.99 19.03
C ARG A 490 -7.43 -3.58 19.20
N VAL A 491 -8.00 -3.24 20.36
CA VAL A 491 -8.42 -1.87 20.67
C VAL A 491 -7.22 -0.97 20.93
N GLU A 492 -6.19 -1.47 21.62
CA GLU A 492 -4.93 -0.76 21.81
C GLU A 492 -4.23 -0.46 20.46
N ALA A 493 -4.17 -1.47 19.59
CA ALA A 493 -3.68 -1.33 18.22
C ALA A 493 -4.49 -0.32 17.41
N MET A 494 -5.83 -0.33 17.54
CA MET A 494 -6.71 0.63 16.90
C MET A 494 -6.39 2.06 17.38
N GLY A 495 -6.11 2.26 18.67
CA GLY A 495 -5.66 3.53 19.23
C GLY A 495 -4.37 4.06 18.58
N CYS A 496 -3.38 3.17 18.36
CA CYS A 496 -2.15 3.51 17.64
C CYS A 496 -2.43 3.93 16.19
N VAL A 497 -3.25 3.16 15.46
CA VAL A 497 -3.63 3.48 14.07
C VAL A 497 -4.42 4.79 14.01
N TRP A 498 -5.31 5.05 14.97
CA TRP A 498 -6.05 6.30 15.07
C TRP A 498 -5.13 7.50 15.25
N GLY A 499 -4.18 7.41 16.18
CA GLY A 499 -3.22 8.49 16.41
C GLY A 499 -2.29 8.74 15.22
N LEU A 500 -1.86 7.67 14.53
CA LEU A 500 -1.13 7.76 13.27
C LEU A 500 -1.94 8.50 12.20
N MET A 501 -3.20 8.13 12.00
CA MET A 501 -4.06 8.77 10.99
C MET A 501 -4.35 10.23 11.36
N ALA A 502 -4.62 10.51 12.64
CA ALA A 502 -4.84 11.86 13.14
C ALA A 502 -3.60 12.74 12.95
N TRP A 503 -2.40 12.21 13.22
CA TRP A 503 -1.14 12.90 12.95
C TRP A 503 -0.97 13.15 11.46
N LEU A 504 -1.01 12.13 10.61
CA LEU A 504 -0.69 12.28 9.18
C LEU A 504 -1.72 13.13 8.43
N MET A 505 -2.99 13.08 8.83
CA MET A 505 -4.07 13.82 8.17
C MET A 505 -4.31 15.21 8.76
N ARG A 506 -3.58 15.62 9.80
CA ARG A 506 -3.69 16.95 10.41
C ARG A 506 -3.54 18.06 9.37
N LYS A 507 -4.25 19.17 9.56
CA LYS A 507 -3.96 20.41 8.83
C LYS A 507 -2.53 20.85 9.18
N VAL A 508 -1.66 20.89 8.18
CA VAL A 508 -0.31 21.46 8.31
C VAL A 508 -0.45 22.95 7.99
N GLY A 509 -0.06 23.82 8.93
CA GLY A 509 -0.06 25.26 8.69
C GLY A 509 0.87 25.60 7.52
N SER A 510 0.35 26.31 6.53
CA SER A 510 1.18 27.02 5.56
C SER A 510 1.83 28.18 6.30
N GLU A 511 3.15 28.16 6.49
CA GLU A 511 3.91 29.36 6.91
C GLU A 511 3.89 30.49 5.85
N ASN A 512 2.97 30.45 4.88
CA ASN A 512 2.79 31.45 3.82
C ASN A 512 1.40 32.11 3.81
N GLU A 513 0.54 31.89 4.82
CA GLU A 513 -0.73 32.60 4.98
C GLU A 513 -0.81 33.37 6.31
N GLY A 514 0.31 33.98 6.75
CA GLY A 514 0.41 34.70 8.02
C GLY A 514 1.04 36.09 7.90
N GLY A 515 0.78 36.78 6.79
CA GLY A 515 1.35 38.11 6.49
C GLY A 515 0.31 39.13 6.04
N GLU A 516 -0.89 39.11 6.59
CA GLU A 516 -1.75 40.30 6.63
C GLU A 516 -2.19 40.47 8.08
N GLY A 517 -1.60 41.48 8.73
CA GLY A 517 -1.83 41.80 10.12
C GLY A 517 -3.29 42.16 10.35
N SER A 518 -3.88 41.53 11.35
CA SER A 518 -5.02 42.09 12.07
C SER A 518 -4.50 43.29 12.87
N GLU A 519 -4.48 44.47 12.25
CA GLU A 519 -4.45 45.71 13.01
C GLU A 519 -5.83 45.94 13.61
N GLU A 520 -5.86 45.95 14.94
CA GLU A 520 -6.97 46.37 15.76
C GLU A 520 -7.34 47.82 15.43
N VAL A 521 -8.53 48.04 14.88
CA VAL A 521 -9.12 49.38 14.80
C VAL A 521 -9.75 49.69 16.15
N ALA A 522 -8.96 50.32 17.02
CA ALA A 522 -9.48 51.12 18.12
C ALA A 522 -9.69 52.56 17.60
N GLY A 523 -10.92 53.06 17.69
CA GLY A 523 -11.26 54.42 17.33
C GLY A 523 -10.90 55.42 18.43
N GLU A 524 -10.44 56.60 18.05
CA GLU A 524 -10.97 57.93 18.40
C GLU A 524 -9.98 59.04 18.00
N GLY A 525 -10.51 60.14 17.45
CA GLY A 525 -10.04 61.48 17.81
C GLY A 525 -9.03 62.21 16.90
N ASP A 526 -9.60 62.95 15.95
CA ASP A 526 -9.35 64.39 15.71
C ASP A 526 -8.21 64.89 14.79
N GLY A 527 -8.62 65.73 13.84
CA GLY A 527 -7.95 66.92 13.33
C GLY A 527 -6.58 66.82 12.64
N LEU A 528 -6.56 66.90 11.31
CA LEU A 528 -6.14 68.12 10.57
C LEU A 528 -6.01 67.84 9.07
N VAL A 529 -6.72 68.67 8.31
CA VAL A 529 -6.71 68.72 6.86
C VAL A 529 -5.52 69.59 6.43
N GLU A 530 -4.59 69.04 5.65
CA GLU A 530 -3.70 69.86 4.84
C GLU A 530 -3.58 69.32 3.42
N LYS A 531 -3.95 70.20 2.48
CA LYS A 531 -3.96 70.04 1.04
C LYS A 531 -2.55 69.80 0.50
N MET A 532 -2.41 68.98 -0.54
CA MET A 532 -1.42 69.28 -1.58
C MET A 532 -1.98 69.07 -2.99
N ASP A 533 -1.75 70.10 -3.77
CA ASP A 533 -2.19 70.38 -5.13
C ASP A 533 -1.76 69.33 -6.16
N LEU A 534 -2.61 69.20 -7.16
CA LEU A 534 -2.30 68.63 -8.47
C LEU A 534 -1.64 69.71 -9.33
N SER A 535 -0.39 69.48 -9.71
CA SER A 535 0.22 70.03 -10.93
C SER A 535 1.14 69.00 -11.54
#